data_AF-A0AAI9EG21-F1
#
_entry.id   AF-A0AAI9EG21-F1
#
_cell.length_a   1.000
_cell.length_b   1.000
_cell.length_c   1.000
_cell.angle_alpha   90.00
_cell.angle_beta   90.00
_cell.angle_gamma   90.00
#
_symmetry.space_group_name_H-M   'P 1'
#
loop_
_entity.id
_entity.type
_entity.pdbx_description
1 polymer ?
#
loop_
_entity_poly.entity_id
_entity_poly.type
_entity_poly.pdbx_seq_one_letter_code
_entity_poly.pdbx_strand_id
1 'polypeptide(L)'
;MPHHLRNGRQPTYGAFFEHFDDFPEPAGHVPDVSVGTPLASSQVSPPALPPRNNQRQSSAEGVATVRSTRPAASSFYTVTTDKDPKRFPARPESFAKEYEVIRKLNWTNGNALFLVRDRVDGKLFIIKQVHGKLRSGKFPISPHETNMLDALREHPGMLTMVDHFCDTDVPGRPLHNIVCEFADVGDIANLTMYSKSRGQRIPESFVLHFTASMINALAFMHYGVTSYTSWNGRRRRATTHRPVVHRDLKLHNVFLKWNPTAKTEGGLPDVVIGDLGLASYDDHTNKGAVGTNIYMPPEVLSYIDAEVKYPHLKGTAGICSKAGDMWGFGMILYELLALQRYEPDLGNTIQAVFDASTVSKHKEILELLERCLAKQPQLRPRADKLQKYATRFNKRVKSWHRNGNRLTEDFWPEAAYMDQVMNAGDRKHTMLPGSDMFSLRRHPGRTGVPRRLRNLSDGQRFSSLMQSLEGQFADFSGHWARERPAEE
;
A
#
# COMPACT_ATOMS: atom_id res chain seq x y z
N MET A 1 48.03 -44.38 -28.03
CA MET A 1 47.16 -45.39 -27.36
C MET A 1 47.63 -45.44 -25.92
N PRO A 2 46.81 -44.94 -24.98
CA PRO A 2 45.75 -45.76 -24.41
C PRO A 2 44.38 -45.04 -24.31
N HIS A 3 43.44 -45.76 -23.71
CA HIS A 3 41.99 -45.73 -23.84
C HIS A 3 41.23 -44.59 -23.13
N HIS A 4 40.06 -44.31 -23.72
CA HIS A 4 38.80 -43.78 -23.19
C HIS A 4 38.64 -43.60 -21.68
N LEU A 5 38.11 -42.43 -21.28
CA LEU A 5 36.88 -42.33 -20.47
C LEU A 5 36.15 -41.01 -20.80
N ARG A 6 34.82 -41.13 -20.79
CA ARG A 6 33.81 -40.27 -21.39
C ARG A 6 33.07 -39.52 -20.27
N ASN A 7 32.66 -38.29 -20.56
CA ASN A 7 31.52 -37.54 -19.99
C ASN A 7 31.43 -37.32 -18.46
N GLY A 8 31.53 -36.04 -18.07
CA GLY A 8 30.91 -35.50 -16.87
C GLY A 8 30.43 -34.06 -17.14
N ARG A 9 29.22 -33.92 -17.70
CA ARG A 9 28.53 -32.63 -17.81
C ARG A 9 28.18 -32.15 -16.40
N GLN A 10 28.59 -30.92 -16.08
CA GLN A 10 28.07 -30.18 -14.93
C GLN A 10 26.55 -29.97 -15.11
N PRO A 11 25.71 -30.13 -14.08
CA PRO A 11 24.29 -29.85 -14.19
C PRO A 11 24.08 -28.33 -14.25
N THR A 12 23.55 -27.88 -15.37
CA THR A 12 22.98 -26.54 -15.54
C THR A 12 21.71 -26.44 -14.71
N TYR A 13 21.71 -25.61 -13.66
CA TYR A 13 20.48 -25.16 -12.99
C TYR A 13 19.72 -24.23 -13.95
N GLY A 14 19.00 -24.82 -14.88
CA GLY A 14 18.25 -24.13 -15.93
C GLY A 14 17.12 -25.01 -16.43
N ALA A 15 16.18 -25.36 -15.55
CA ALA A 15 14.89 -25.96 -15.92
C ALA A 15 13.94 -26.01 -14.70
N PHE A 16 13.48 -24.86 -14.20
CA PHE A 16 12.33 -24.80 -13.26
C PHE A 16 11.57 -23.46 -13.37
N PHE A 17 11.53 -22.87 -14.56
CA PHE A 17 10.80 -21.62 -14.79
C PHE A 17 9.99 -21.70 -16.08
N GLU A 18 8.94 -22.53 -16.09
CA GLU A 18 7.93 -22.49 -17.15
C GLU A 18 6.64 -23.25 -16.83
N HIS A 19 6.07 -23.12 -15.63
CA HIS A 19 4.71 -23.67 -15.37
C HIS A 19 3.80 -22.55 -14.84
N PHE A 20 3.35 -21.67 -15.74
CA PHE A 20 2.32 -20.65 -15.46
C PHE A 20 1.08 -20.75 -16.36
N ASP A 21 1.05 -21.70 -17.30
CA ASP A 21 -0.04 -21.80 -18.27
C ASP A 21 -1.06 -22.91 -18.03
N ASP A 22 -0.75 -23.95 -17.24
CA ASP A 22 -1.66 -25.10 -17.09
C ASP A 22 -2.33 -25.17 -15.71
N PHE A 23 -3.55 -24.64 -15.66
CA PHE A 23 -4.60 -25.16 -14.78
C PHE A 23 -5.89 -25.27 -15.60
N PRO A 24 -6.52 -26.46 -15.66
CA PRO A 24 -7.77 -26.63 -16.41
C PRO A 24 -8.91 -25.86 -15.76
N GLU A 25 -9.75 -25.22 -16.58
CA GLU A 25 -11.02 -24.66 -16.14
C GLU A 25 -11.93 -25.80 -15.62
N PRO A 26 -12.67 -25.63 -14.52
CA PRO A 26 -13.70 -26.59 -14.16
C PRO A 26 -14.82 -26.55 -15.21
N ALA A 27 -15.08 -27.70 -15.83
CA ALA A 27 -16.15 -27.89 -16.81
C ALA A 27 -17.52 -27.56 -16.20
N GLY A 28 -18.06 -26.39 -16.54
CA GLY A 28 -19.45 -26.05 -16.30
C GLY A 28 -20.32 -26.69 -17.39
N HIS A 29 -20.79 -27.91 -17.13
CA HIS A 29 -21.82 -28.54 -17.95
C HIS A 29 -23.15 -27.81 -17.71
N VAL A 30 -23.63 -27.11 -18.74
CA VAL A 30 -25.01 -26.61 -18.81
C VAL A 30 -25.70 -27.44 -19.89
N PRO A 31 -26.69 -28.28 -19.57
CA PRO A 31 -27.43 -28.99 -20.60
C PRO A 31 -28.35 -28.00 -21.32
N ASP A 32 -28.22 -28.03 -22.65
CA ASP A 32 -28.98 -27.29 -23.65
C ASP A 32 -30.44 -27.77 -23.62
N VAL A 33 -31.39 -26.87 -23.38
CA VAL A 33 -32.83 -27.14 -23.54
C VAL A 33 -33.37 -26.16 -24.58
N SER A 34 -33.61 -26.72 -25.75
CA SER A 34 -34.30 -26.12 -26.88
C SER A 34 -35.77 -25.86 -26.57
N VAL A 35 -36.21 -24.62 -26.79
CA VAL A 35 -37.63 -24.21 -26.79
C VAL A 35 -37.73 -23.21 -27.95
N GLY A 36 -38.48 -23.43 -29.02
CA GLY A 36 -39.87 -23.90 -29.07
C GLY A 36 -40.77 -22.67 -29.19
N THR A 37 -41.15 -22.31 -30.41
CA THR A 37 -42.05 -21.21 -30.79
C THR A 37 -43.38 -21.26 -30.02
N PRO A 38 -43.99 -20.13 -29.61
CA PRO A 38 -45.38 -20.16 -29.13
C PRO A 38 -46.37 -19.54 -30.13
N LEU A 39 -47.46 -20.29 -30.37
CA LEU A 39 -48.69 -19.86 -31.02
C LEU A 39 -49.80 -19.67 -29.97
N ALA A 40 -50.45 -18.51 -30.06
CA ALA A 40 -51.79 -18.09 -29.65
C ALA A 40 -52.62 -18.77 -28.52
N SER A 41 -53.10 -17.87 -27.65
CA SER A 41 -54.47 -17.73 -27.10
C SER A 41 -55.00 -18.65 -25.99
N SER A 42 -55.27 -18.08 -24.82
CA SER A 42 -56.65 -17.95 -24.28
C SER A 42 -56.67 -17.06 -23.02
N GLN A 43 -57.78 -16.35 -22.89
CA GLN A 43 -58.08 -15.24 -21.97
C GLN A 43 -58.41 -15.72 -20.55
N VAL A 44 -57.94 -15.01 -19.51
CA VAL A 44 -58.66 -14.81 -18.23
C VAL A 44 -58.28 -13.44 -17.64
N SER A 45 -59.30 -12.66 -17.27
CA SER A 45 -59.26 -11.27 -16.77
C SER A 45 -58.78 -11.12 -15.30
N PRO A 46 -58.25 -9.95 -14.89
CA PRO A 46 -57.81 -9.69 -13.51
C PRO A 46 -58.88 -8.98 -12.64
N PRO A 47 -58.81 -9.07 -11.29
CA PRO A 47 -59.69 -8.35 -10.39
C PRO A 47 -59.20 -6.93 -10.02
N ALA A 48 -60.15 -6.13 -9.56
CA ALA A 48 -60.19 -4.67 -9.52
C ALA A 48 -59.32 -3.95 -8.45
N LEU A 49 -58.98 -2.69 -8.76
CA LEU A 49 -58.34 -1.68 -7.90
C LEU A 49 -59.36 -0.90 -7.06
N PRO A 50 -59.01 -0.45 -5.83
CA PRO A 50 -59.77 0.55 -5.07
C PRO A 50 -59.36 2.02 -5.45
N PRO A 51 -60.14 3.04 -5.07
CA PRO A 51 -60.21 4.30 -5.81
C PRO A 51 -59.14 5.33 -5.45
N ARG A 52 -58.81 6.15 -6.46
CA ARG A 52 -57.99 7.38 -6.39
C ARG A 52 -58.63 8.43 -5.50
N ASN A 53 -57.85 9.00 -4.57
CA ASN A 53 -58.14 10.30 -3.98
C ASN A 53 -57.18 11.34 -4.59
N ASN A 54 -57.75 12.37 -5.20
CA ASN A 54 -57.04 13.47 -5.85
C ASN A 54 -56.55 14.47 -4.81
N GLN A 55 -55.24 14.57 -4.60
CA GLN A 55 -54.62 15.83 -4.21
C GLN A 55 -53.41 16.12 -5.08
N ARG A 56 -53.49 17.26 -5.77
CA ARG A 56 -52.43 17.86 -6.58
C ARG A 56 -51.22 18.15 -5.70
N GLN A 57 -50.06 17.60 -6.03
CA GLN A 57 -48.78 18.24 -5.72
C GLN A 57 -47.83 18.12 -6.91
N SER A 58 -47.26 19.27 -7.22
CA SER A 58 -46.36 19.58 -8.31
C SER A 58 -45.09 18.74 -8.31
N SER A 59 -44.69 18.37 -9.51
CA SER A 59 -43.36 17.92 -9.90
C SER A 59 -42.23 18.73 -9.26
N ALA A 60 -41.42 18.05 -8.44
CA ALA A 60 -40.05 18.44 -8.17
C ALA A 60 -39.18 17.19 -8.37
N GLU A 61 -38.26 17.30 -9.31
CA GLU A 61 -37.28 16.28 -9.67
C GLU A 61 -36.48 15.84 -8.44
N GLY A 62 -36.21 14.54 -8.36
CA GLY A 62 -35.49 13.92 -7.26
C GLY A 62 -34.10 14.52 -7.10
N VAL A 63 -33.95 15.36 -6.07
CA VAL A 63 -32.67 15.77 -5.50
C VAL A 63 -31.91 14.50 -5.14
N ALA A 64 -30.84 14.21 -5.88
CA ALA A 64 -29.84 13.24 -5.47
C ALA A 64 -29.38 13.61 -4.06
N THR A 65 -29.70 12.76 -3.09
CA THR A 65 -29.28 12.92 -1.71
C THR A 65 -27.76 13.01 -1.70
N VAL A 66 -27.26 14.22 -1.44
CA VAL A 66 -25.85 14.52 -1.18
C VAL A 66 -25.43 13.60 -0.03
N ARG A 67 -24.72 12.52 -0.35
CA ARG A 67 -24.03 11.71 0.65
C ARG A 67 -23.11 12.67 1.40
N SER A 68 -23.39 12.86 2.69
CA SER A 68 -22.55 13.55 3.66
C SER A 68 -21.08 13.26 3.35
N THR A 69 -20.32 14.29 3.00
CA THR A 69 -18.87 14.22 2.76
C THR A 69 -18.21 13.61 4.00
N ARG A 70 -17.84 12.33 3.95
CA ARG A 70 -17.10 11.68 5.03
C ARG A 70 -15.74 12.39 5.15
N PRO A 71 -15.38 12.97 6.31
CA PRO A 71 -14.00 13.33 6.55
C PRO A 71 -13.14 12.05 6.49
N ALA A 72 -11.91 12.10 6.00
CA ALA A 72 -11.12 10.87 5.80
C ALA A 72 -10.45 10.37 7.08
N ALA A 73 -10.27 9.05 7.11
CA ALA A 73 -9.70 8.29 8.22
C ALA A 73 -8.18 8.04 8.14
N SER A 74 -7.43 8.70 7.23
CA SER A 74 -5.98 8.42 7.08
C SER A 74 -5.19 8.63 8.38
N SER A 75 -4.20 7.79 8.65
CA SER A 75 -3.24 7.99 9.77
C SER A 75 -2.42 9.26 9.56
N PHE A 76 -2.12 9.58 8.30
CA PHE A 76 -1.51 10.84 7.92
C PHE A 76 -2.41 12.03 8.19
N TYR A 77 -3.72 11.84 8.29
CA TYR A 77 -4.68 12.91 8.50
C TYR A 77 -4.93 13.25 9.96
N THR A 78 -4.18 12.65 10.90
CA THR A 78 -4.24 13.00 12.32
C THR A 78 -3.54 14.33 12.61
N VAL A 79 -3.91 14.98 13.72
CA VAL A 79 -3.47 16.34 14.08
C VAL A 79 -2.16 16.32 14.89
N THR A 80 -1.17 17.13 14.50
CA THR A 80 0.05 17.35 15.32
C THR A 80 -0.03 18.59 16.20
N THR A 81 0.64 18.54 17.35
CA THR A 81 1.02 19.74 18.11
C THR A 81 2.36 20.29 17.60
N ASP A 82 2.43 21.61 17.38
CA ASP A 82 3.51 22.34 16.70
C ASP A 82 4.75 22.55 17.61
N LYS A 83 5.46 21.46 17.98
CA LYS A 83 6.57 21.53 18.96
C LYS A 83 7.96 21.12 18.44
N ASP A 84 8.15 20.90 17.14
CA ASP A 84 9.45 20.47 16.60
C ASP A 84 10.17 21.60 15.82
N PRO A 85 11.26 22.18 16.37
CA PRO A 85 11.98 23.32 15.80
C PRO A 85 12.79 22.98 14.53
N LYS A 86 12.87 21.71 14.10
CA LYS A 86 13.54 21.31 12.86
C LYS A 86 12.62 21.33 11.64
N ARG A 87 11.35 21.68 11.82
CA ARG A 87 10.33 21.66 10.77
C ARG A 87 10.20 23.05 10.14
N PHE A 88 10.08 23.09 8.81
CA PHE A 88 9.90 24.36 8.11
C PHE A 88 8.50 24.90 8.31
N PRO A 89 8.32 26.16 8.75
CA PRO A 89 7.01 26.69 9.07
C PRO A 89 6.06 26.52 7.89
N ALA A 90 4.88 25.95 8.18
CA ALA A 90 3.85 25.78 7.17
C ALA A 90 3.29 27.16 6.79
N ARG A 91 2.99 27.36 5.50
CA ARG A 91 2.51 28.65 4.95
C ARG A 91 1.18 28.46 4.20
N PRO A 92 0.05 28.26 4.90
CA PRO A 92 -1.25 28.09 4.24
C PRO A 92 -1.70 29.31 3.40
N GLU A 93 -1.14 30.48 3.68
CA GLU A 93 -1.36 31.74 2.97
C GLU A 93 -0.98 31.62 1.49
N SER A 94 0.00 30.78 1.17
CA SER A 94 0.49 30.54 -0.19
C SER A 94 -0.57 29.95 -1.14
N PHE A 95 -1.67 29.41 -0.60
CA PHE A 95 -2.77 28.83 -1.37
C PHE A 95 -4.15 29.30 -0.90
N ALA A 96 -4.20 30.26 0.03
CA ALA A 96 -5.45 30.67 0.70
C ALA A 96 -6.48 31.32 -0.25
N LYS A 97 -6.02 31.87 -1.39
CA LYS A 97 -6.89 32.48 -2.41
C LYS A 97 -7.80 31.46 -3.09
N GLU A 98 -7.27 30.27 -3.37
CA GLU A 98 -7.98 29.22 -4.11
C GLU A 98 -8.56 28.17 -3.18
N TYR A 99 -7.91 27.94 -2.03
CA TYR A 99 -8.27 26.87 -1.12
C TYR A 99 -8.55 27.37 0.31
N GLU A 100 -9.56 26.79 0.94
CA GLU A 100 -9.86 26.91 2.36
C GLU A 100 -9.18 25.77 3.13
N VAL A 101 -8.39 26.08 4.15
CA VAL A 101 -7.83 25.04 5.04
C VAL A 101 -8.93 24.46 5.91
N ILE A 102 -9.20 23.17 5.76
CA ILE A 102 -10.12 22.43 6.63
C ILE A 102 -9.36 21.90 7.85
N ARG A 103 -8.18 21.29 7.62
CA ARG A 103 -7.37 20.67 8.68
C ARG A 103 -5.89 20.64 8.30
N LYS A 104 -5.01 21.00 9.24
CA LYS A 104 -3.57 20.70 9.16
C LYS A 104 -3.35 19.27 9.65
N LEU A 105 -2.62 18.49 8.85
CA LEU A 105 -2.45 17.05 9.00
C LEU A 105 -1.04 16.74 9.54
N ASN A 106 -0.75 15.46 9.77
CA ASN A 106 0.58 15.04 10.17
C ASN A 106 1.60 15.37 9.10
N TRP A 107 2.78 15.76 9.58
CA TRP A 107 3.92 16.02 8.72
C TRP A 107 4.38 14.71 8.10
N THR A 108 4.68 14.74 6.80
CA THR A 108 5.32 13.61 6.11
C THR A 108 6.72 14.00 5.70
N ASN A 109 7.73 13.28 6.18
CA ASN A 109 9.15 13.57 5.90
C ASN A 109 9.55 15.02 6.18
N GLY A 110 8.96 15.66 7.20
CA GLY A 110 9.23 17.06 7.54
C GLY A 110 8.55 18.10 6.63
N ASN A 111 7.59 17.69 5.80
CA ASN A 111 6.73 18.57 4.98
C ASN A 111 5.35 18.74 5.62
N ALA A 112 4.79 19.95 5.52
CA ALA A 112 3.45 20.24 6.03
C ALA A 112 2.38 19.73 5.06
N LEU A 113 1.33 19.09 5.60
CA LEU A 113 0.19 18.60 4.84
C LEU A 113 -1.09 19.27 5.31
N PHE A 114 -1.98 19.54 4.36
CA PHE A 114 -3.26 20.18 4.61
C PHE A 114 -4.37 19.44 3.87
N LEU A 115 -5.45 19.15 4.58
CA LEU A 115 -6.74 18.91 3.96
C LEU A 115 -7.36 20.27 3.68
N VAL A 116 -7.65 20.50 2.40
CA VAL A 116 -8.21 21.76 1.95
C VAL A 116 -9.50 21.52 1.16
N ARG A 117 -10.30 22.57 1.06
CA ARG A 117 -11.49 22.63 0.22
C ARG A 117 -11.26 23.68 -0.87
N ASP A 118 -11.46 23.31 -2.13
CA ASP A 118 -11.50 24.30 -3.21
C ASP A 118 -12.66 25.27 -2.97
N ARG A 119 -12.37 26.56 -3.04
CA ARG A 119 -13.35 27.63 -2.84
C ARG A 119 -14.33 27.75 -3.99
N VAL A 120 -14.00 27.23 -5.18
CA VAL A 120 -14.86 27.30 -6.37
C VAL A 120 -15.91 26.20 -6.35
N ASP A 121 -15.50 24.93 -6.33
CA ASP A 121 -16.43 23.80 -6.46
C ASP A 121 -16.65 23.00 -5.16
N GLY A 122 -15.98 23.36 -4.07
CA GLY A 122 -16.14 22.73 -2.76
C GLY A 122 -15.50 21.34 -2.63
N LYS A 123 -14.77 20.86 -3.64
CA LYS A 123 -14.08 19.57 -3.58
C LYS A 123 -12.93 19.59 -2.59
N LEU A 124 -12.63 18.42 -2.02
CA LEU A 124 -11.56 18.24 -1.07
C LEU A 124 -10.27 17.79 -1.76
N PHE A 125 -9.14 18.35 -1.32
CA PHE A 125 -7.81 18.04 -1.81
C PHE A 125 -6.81 17.93 -0.66
N ILE A 126 -5.67 17.31 -0.95
CA ILE A 126 -4.50 17.34 -0.07
C ILE A 126 -3.47 18.28 -0.68
N ILE A 127 -3.00 19.26 0.09
CA ILE A 127 -1.85 20.09 -0.27
C ILE A 127 -0.65 19.66 0.56
N LYS A 128 0.42 19.24 -0.12
CA LYS A 128 1.73 18.96 0.46
C LYS A 128 2.68 20.11 0.15
N GLN A 129 3.24 20.73 1.19
CA GLN A 129 4.19 21.83 1.05
C GLN A 129 5.62 21.31 1.08
N VAL A 130 6.31 21.42 -0.05
CA VAL A 130 7.68 20.92 -0.22
C VAL A 130 8.62 22.07 -0.54
N HIS A 131 9.72 22.17 0.19
CA HIS A 131 10.75 23.16 -0.09
C HIS A 131 11.54 22.75 -1.33
N GLY A 132 11.55 23.63 -2.33
CA GLY A 132 12.22 23.44 -3.60
C GLY A 132 13.68 23.89 -3.59
N LYS A 133 14.31 23.66 -4.74
CA LYS A 133 15.65 24.16 -5.05
C LYS A 133 15.55 25.21 -6.15
N LEU A 134 16.57 26.07 -6.24
CA LEU A 134 16.70 27.03 -7.32
C LEU A 134 17.75 26.57 -8.33
N ARG A 135 17.41 26.57 -9.62
CA ARG A 135 18.34 26.43 -10.73
C ARG A 135 19.09 27.74 -10.89
N SER A 136 20.42 27.66 -10.87
CA SER A 136 21.32 28.81 -10.96
C SER A 136 21.00 29.93 -9.94
N GLY A 137 20.40 29.56 -8.79
CA GLY A 137 19.99 30.50 -7.76
C GLY A 137 18.80 31.41 -8.12
N LYS A 138 18.15 31.22 -9.27
CA LYS A 138 17.10 32.13 -9.77
C LYS A 138 15.76 31.48 -10.03
N PHE A 139 15.74 30.28 -10.62
CA PHE A 139 14.49 29.67 -11.11
C PHE A 139 14.10 28.46 -10.25
N PRO A 140 12.88 28.41 -9.69
CA PRO A 140 12.42 27.23 -8.96
C PRO A 140 12.50 25.96 -9.80
N ILE A 141 12.99 24.87 -9.20
CA ILE A 141 13.01 23.53 -9.79
C ILE A 141 11.86 22.74 -9.18
N SER A 142 10.98 22.21 -10.01
CA SER A 142 9.89 21.36 -9.57
C SER A 142 10.40 20.20 -8.71
N PRO A 143 9.74 19.89 -7.58
CA PRO A 143 10.14 18.78 -6.72
C PRO A 143 10.14 17.45 -7.49
N HIS A 144 11.06 16.55 -7.15
CA HIS A 144 11.14 15.23 -7.77
C HIS A 144 9.80 14.48 -7.78
N GLU A 145 9.06 14.56 -6.67
CA GLU A 145 7.74 13.95 -6.51
C GLU A 145 6.72 14.41 -7.56
N THR A 146 6.72 15.70 -7.93
CA THR A 146 5.81 16.22 -8.98
C THR A 146 6.07 15.57 -10.33
N ASN A 147 7.35 15.33 -10.67
CA ASN A 147 7.73 14.66 -11.91
C ASN A 147 7.29 13.19 -11.90
N MET A 148 7.36 12.52 -10.76
CA MET A 148 6.93 11.12 -10.63
C MET A 148 5.40 10.99 -10.68
N LEU A 149 4.67 11.91 -10.04
CA LEU A 149 3.21 11.97 -10.09
C LEU A 149 2.72 12.21 -11.53
N ASP A 150 3.31 13.17 -12.24
CA ASP A 150 2.94 13.45 -13.64
C ASP A 150 3.32 12.28 -14.57
N ALA A 151 4.48 11.64 -14.38
CA ALA A 151 4.88 10.49 -15.20
C ALA A 151 3.95 9.27 -15.06
N LEU A 152 3.20 9.17 -13.95
CA LEU A 152 2.33 8.03 -13.66
C LEU A 152 0.82 8.35 -13.71
N ARG A 153 0.46 9.60 -14.03
CA ARG A 153 -0.91 10.14 -13.98
C ARG A 153 -1.95 9.40 -14.81
N GLU A 154 -1.53 8.69 -15.86
CA GLU A 154 -2.46 8.04 -16.80
C GLU A 154 -3.12 6.78 -16.22
N HIS A 155 -2.60 6.23 -15.12
CA HIS A 155 -3.11 4.98 -14.56
C HIS A 155 -4.02 5.23 -13.35
N PRO A 156 -5.24 4.65 -13.32
CA PRO A 156 -6.22 4.91 -12.25
C PRO A 156 -5.79 4.41 -10.86
N GLY A 157 -4.87 3.45 -10.80
CA GLY A 157 -4.26 2.95 -9.56
C GLY A 157 -3.13 3.82 -8.99
N MET A 158 -2.93 5.04 -9.50
CA MET A 158 -1.96 6.01 -9.02
C MET A 158 -2.67 7.23 -8.43
N LEU A 159 -2.16 7.77 -7.31
CA LEU A 159 -2.68 9.00 -6.75
C LEU A 159 -2.43 10.15 -7.74
N THR A 160 -3.48 10.90 -8.08
CA THR A 160 -3.38 11.97 -9.07
C THR A 160 -2.99 13.30 -8.41
N MET A 161 -1.95 13.92 -8.98
CA MET A 161 -1.67 15.34 -8.77
C MET A 161 -2.58 16.15 -9.68
N VAL A 162 -3.43 16.97 -9.06
CA VAL A 162 -4.43 17.80 -9.75
C VAL A 162 -3.81 19.13 -10.17
N ASP A 163 -2.94 19.68 -9.32
CA ASP A 163 -2.28 20.94 -9.58
C ASP A 163 -0.91 21.04 -8.85
N HIS A 164 -0.07 21.95 -9.32
CA HIS A 164 1.22 22.27 -8.75
C HIS A 164 1.55 23.74 -8.97
N PHE A 165 1.77 24.47 -7.88
CA PHE A 165 2.23 25.86 -7.96
C PHE A 165 3.34 26.13 -6.96
N CYS A 166 4.10 27.18 -7.24
CA CYS A 166 5.30 27.56 -6.52
C CYS A 166 5.11 28.95 -5.93
N ASP A 167 5.16 29.05 -4.60
CA ASP A 167 5.28 30.29 -3.88
C ASP A 167 6.76 30.71 -3.83
N THR A 168 7.06 31.83 -4.47
CA THR A 168 8.40 32.44 -4.53
C THR A 168 8.61 33.55 -3.50
N ASP A 169 7.61 33.83 -2.65
CA ASP A 169 7.67 34.86 -1.60
C ASP A 169 8.53 34.43 -0.40
N VAL A 170 9.11 33.23 -0.44
CA VAL A 170 10.14 32.75 0.48
C VAL A 170 11.52 32.97 -0.17
N PRO A 171 12.28 34.02 0.23
CA PRO A 171 13.56 34.33 -0.39
C PRO A 171 14.56 33.16 -0.32
N GLY A 172 15.11 32.80 -1.47
CA GLY A 172 16.15 31.77 -1.59
C GLY A 172 15.69 30.32 -1.40
N ARG A 173 14.40 30.08 -1.09
CA ARG A 173 13.84 28.74 -0.88
C ARG A 173 12.39 28.68 -1.40
N PRO A 174 12.16 28.44 -2.69
CA PRO A 174 10.80 28.35 -3.22
C PRO A 174 10.00 27.29 -2.48
N LEU A 175 8.73 27.57 -2.21
CA LEU A 175 7.82 26.66 -1.54
C LEU A 175 6.82 26.12 -2.56
N HIS A 176 6.87 24.83 -2.82
CA HIS A 176 5.95 24.18 -3.76
C HIS A 176 4.74 23.64 -3.03
N ASN A 177 3.55 23.99 -3.52
CA ASN A 177 2.28 23.41 -3.13
C ASN A 177 1.91 22.34 -4.16
N ILE A 178 1.97 21.08 -3.74
CA ILE A 178 1.58 19.93 -4.56
C ILE A 178 0.14 19.58 -4.17
N VAL A 179 -0.81 19.76 -5.09
CA VAL A 179 -2.23 19.50 -4.86
C VAL A 179 -2.58 18.13 -5.40
N CYS A 180 -2.99 17.22 -4.52
CA CYS A 180 -3.40 15.87 -4.87
C CYS A 180 -4.88 15.66 -4.55
N GLU A 181 -5.49 14.71 -5.27
CA GLU A 181 -6.82 14.22 -4.91
C GLU A 181 -6.86 13.73 -3.47
N PHE A 182 -8.01 13.92 -2.82
CA PHE A 182 -8.25 13.41 -1.49
C PHE A 182 -8.78 11.97 -1.51
N ALA A 183 -8.08 11.07 -0.81
CA ALA A 183 -8.51 9.70 -0.60
C ALA A 183 -9.42 9.63 0.64
N ASP A 184 -10.73 9.69 0.40
CA ASP A 184 -11.76 9.88 1.41
C ASP A 184 -11.96 8.69 2.37
N VAL A 185 -11.51 7.49 2.01
CA VAL A 185 -11.56 6.31 2.90
C VAL A 185 -10.32 6.20 3.78
N GLY A 186 -9.21 6.86 3.42
CA GLY A 186 -7.93 6.81 4.13
C GLY A 186 -6.94 5.83 3.54
N ASP A 187 -5.99 5.36 4.35
CA ASP A 187 -4.92 4.45 3.93
C ASP A 187 -5.15 3.01 4.42
N ILE A 188 -4.39 2.05 3.87
CA ILE A 188 -4.53 0.64 4.26
C ILE A 188 -4.13 0.42 5.73
N ALA A 189 -3.23 1.23 6.29
CA ALA A 189 -2.86 1.12 7.70
C ALA A 189 -4.05 1.40 8.61
N ASN A 190 -4.93 2.34 8.24
CA ASN A 190 -6.15 2.59 9.00
C ASN A 190 -7.14 1.45 8.90
N LEU A 191 -7.30 0.91 7.70
CA LEU A 191 -8.19 -0.22 7.49
C LEU A 191 -7.77 -1.42 8.36
N THR A 192 -6.47 -1.76 8.38
CA THR A 192 -5.97 -2.88 9.19
C THR A 192 -6.10 -2.61 10.69
N MET A 193 -5.76 -1.40 11.15
CA MET A 193 -5.90 -1.03 12.57
C MET A 193 -7.37 -1.03 13.02
N TYR A 194 -8.27 -0.46 12.21
CA TYR A 194 -9.70 -0.43 12.48
C TYR A 194 -10.28 -1.85 12.54
N SER A 195 -9.99 -2.68 11.54
CA SER A 195 -10.43 -4.08 11.48
C SER A 195 -9.92 -4.88 12.68
N LYS A 196 -8.65 -4.69 13.07
CA LYS A 196 -8.05 -5.34 14.24
C LYS A 196 -8.74 -4.96 15.54
N SER A 197 -9.04 -3.68 15.75
CA SER A 197 -9.73 -3.20 16.96
C SER A 197 -11.13 -3.80 17.11
N ARG A 198 -11.76 -4.16 15.99
CA ARG A 198 -13.09 -4.77 15.92
C ARG A 198 -13.03 -6.31 15.95
N GLY A 199 -11.84 -6.91 15.96
CA GLY A 199 -11.66 -8.35 15.81
C GLY A 199 -12.17 -8.91 14.47
N GLN A 200 -12.31 -8.04 13.46
CA GLN A 200 -12.87 -8.40 12.16
C GLN A 200 -11.74 -8.69 11.16
N ARG A 201 -11.87 -9.80 10.42
CA ARG A 201 -10.97 -10.11 9.31
C ARG A 201 -11.36 -9.30 8.08
N ILE A 202 -10.38 -8.99 7.23
CA ILE A 202 -10.63 -8.31 5.95
C ILE A 202 -11.48 -9.22 5.04
N PRO A 203 -12.62 -8.74 4.50
CA PRO A 203 -13.49 -9.54 3.63
C PRO A 203 -12.80 -10.02 2.35
N GLU A 204 -13.17 -11.22 1.91
CA GLU A 204 -12.64 -11.87 0.71
C GLU A 204 -12.70 -10.95 -0.53
N SER A 205 -13.86 -10.32 -0.77
CA SER A 205 -14.06 -9.45 -1.93
C SER A 205 -13.09 -8.27 -1.95
N PHE A 206 -12.78 -7.70 -0.78
CA PHE A 206 -11.82 -6.62 -0.68
C PHE A 206 -10.38 -7.10 -0.90
N VAL A 207 -9.97 -8.24 -0.32
CA VAL A 207 -8.62 -8.79 -0.54
C VAL A 207 -8.38 -9.07 -2.02
N LEU A 208 -9.36 -9.65 -2.72
CA LEU A 208 -9.27 -9.93 -4.15
C LEU A 208 -9.17 -8.63 -4.98
N HIS A 209 -10.02 -7.64 -4.67
CA HIS A 209 -10.00 -6.33 -5.30
C HIS A 209 -8.67 -5.59 -5.08
N PHE A 210 -8.19 -5.56 -3.85
CA PHE A 210 -6.92 -4.97 -3.46
C PHE A 210 -5.76 -5.61 -4.22
N THR A 211 -5.69 -6.95 -4.21
CA THR A 211 -4.62 -7.70 -4.88
C THR A 211 -4.61 -7.41 -6.38
N ALA A 212 -5.77 -7.43 -7.03
CA ALA A 212 -5.88 -7.14 -8.46
C ALA A 212 -5.47 -5.69 -8.80
N SER A 213 -5.88 -4.74 -7.97
CA SER A 213 -5.58 -3.32 -8.16
C SER A 213 -4.09 -3.03 -7.99
N MET A 214 -3.45 -3.60 -6.96
CA MET A 214 -2.01 -3.52 -6.76
C MET A 214 -1.21 -4.15 -7.90
N ILE A 215 -1.63 -5.32 -8.40
CA ILE A 215 -1.00 -5.96 -9.57
C ILE A 215 -1.04 -5.03 -10.79
N ASN A 216 -2.20 -4.45 -11.09
CA ASN A 216 -2.36 -3.58 -12.26
C ASN A 216 -1.54 -2.29 -12.09
N ALA A 217 -1.60 -1.66 -10.92
CA ALA A 217 -0.84 -0.48 -10.56
C ALA A 217 0.68 -0.69 -10.71
N LEU A 218 1.22 -1.78 -10.16
CA LEU A 218 2.63 -2.11 -10.28
C LEU A 218 3.02 -2.55 -11.69
N ALA A 219 2.14 -3.24 -12.42
CA ALA A 219 2.40 -3.60 -13.81
C ALA A 219 2.51 -2.37 -14.71
N PHE A 220 1.70 -1.33 -14.45
CA PHE A 220 1.84 -0.03 -15.08
C PHE A 220 3.13 0.66 -14.63
N MET A 221 3.33 0.90 -13.34
CA MET A 221 4.49 1.61 -12.81
C MET A 221 5.82 1.00 -13.29
N HIS A 222 5.96 -0.32 -13.21
CA HIS A 222 7.20 -1.02 -13.53
C HIS A 222 7.39 -1.23 -15.04
N TYR A 223 6.32 -1.44 -15.81
CA TYR A 223 6.42 -1.95 -17.19
C TYR A 223 5.52 -1.25 -18.21
N GLY A 224 4.82 -0.19 -17.80
CA GLY A 224 3.94 0.60 -18.64
C GLY A 224 2.70 -0.16 -19.12
N VAL A 225 2.31 -1.27 -18.47
CA VAL A 225 1.15 -2.05 -18.91
C VAL A 225 -0.13 -1.28 -18.62
N THR A 226 -0.85 -0.88 -19.67
CA THR A 226 -2.10 -0.09 -19.56
C THR A 226 -3.35 -0.94 -19.69
N SER A 227 -3.27 -2.08 -20.37
CA SER A 227 -4.38 -3.03 -20.42
C SER A 227 -3.91 -4.47 -20.70
N TYR A 228 -4.76 -5.42 -20.32
CA TYR A 228 -4.56 -6.84 -20.56
C TYR A 228 -5.83 -7.46 -21.14
N THR A 229 -5.67 -8.24 -22.21
CA THR A 229 -6.75 -8.95 -22.89
C THR A 229 -6.67 -10.44 -22.55
N SER A 230 -7.62 -10.94 -21.77
CA SER A 230 -7.55 -12.30 -21.23
C SER A 230 -7.65 -13.40 -22.28
N TRP A 231 -8.43 -13.20 -23.34
CA TRP A 231 -8.68 -14.22 -24.37
C TRP A 231 -7.43 -14.59 -25.17
N ASN A 232 -6.50 -13.66 -25.37
CA ASN A 232 -5.29 -13.87 -26.18
C ASN A 232 -3.99 -13.53 -25.44
N GLY A 233 -4.07 -13.29 -24.12
CA GLY A 233 -2.92 -12.95 -23.28
C GLY A 233 -2.19 -11.66 -23.65
N ARG A 234 -2.74 -10.82 -24.55
CA ARG A 234 -2.07 -9.61 -25.05
C ARG A 234 -2.05 -8.51 -24.00
N ARG A 235 -0.91 -7.82 -23.91
CA ARG A 235 -0.70 -6.66 -23.05
C ARG A 235 -0.48 -5.44 -23.92
N ARG A 236 -1.23 -4.36 -23.66
CA ARG A 236 -0.90 -3.05 -24.21
C ARG A 236 0.04 -2.36 -23.25
N ARG A 237 1.04 -1.67 -23.82
CA ARG A 237 1.97 -0.84 -23.06
C ARG A 237 1.90 0.60 -23.55
N ALA A 238 2.02 1.55 -22.62
CA ALA A 238 2.24 2.95 -22.96
C ALA A 238 3.59 3.08 -23.67
N THR A 239 3.60 3.75 -24.82
CA THR A 239 4.77 3.85 -25.72
C THR A 239 5.88 4.72 -25.15
N THR A 240 5.52 5.68 -24.30
CA THR A 240 6.44 6.66 -23.69
C THR A 240 6.77 6.32 -22.24
N HIS A 241 6.26 5.20 -21.71
CA HIS A 241 6.44 4.85 -20.31
C HIS A 241 7.89 4.55 -19.99
N ARG A 242 8.43 5.26 -18.99
CA ARG A 242 9.70 4.92 -18.37
C ARG A 242 9.44 4.13 -17.10
N PRO A 243 10.03 2.93 -16.94
CA PRO A 243 9.90 2.16 -15.71
C PRO A 243 10.24 2.97 -14.46
N VAL A 244 9.36 2.92 -13.46
CA VAL A 244 9.54 3.55 -12.15
C VAL A 244 9.57 2.46 -11.08
N VAL A 245 10.38 2.66 -10.04
CA VAL A 245 10.34 1.91 -8.78
C VAL A 245 9.88 2.83 -7.67
N HIS A 246 9.00 2.35 -6.80
CA HIS A 246 8.41 3.11 -5.71
C HIS A 246 9.40 3.29 -4.54
N ARG A 247 10.10 2.22 -4.16
CA ARG A 247 11.14 2.17 -3.10
C ARG A 247 10.67 2.39 -1.67
N ASP A 248 9.40 2.74 -1.44
CA ASP A 248 8.81 2.87 -0.10
C ASP A 248 7.36 2.35 -0.01
N LEU A 249 7.08 1.18 -0.60
CA LEU A 249 5.75 0.57 -0.50
C LEU A 249 5.51 0.07 0.93
N LYS A 250 4.44 0.60 1.54
CA LYS A 250 3.98 0.26 2.89
C LYS A 250 2.49 0.57 3.01
N LEU A 251 1.86 0.10 4.09
CA LEU A 251 0.41 0.26 4.33
C LEU A 251 -0.06 1.73 4.21
N HIS A 252 0.77 2.66 4.68
CA HIS A 252 0.47 4.09 4.71
C HIS A 252 0.48 4.72 3.31
N ASN A 253 1.22 4.16 2.35
CA ASN A 253 1.41 4.73 1.01
C ASN A 253 0.45 4.13 -0.04
N VAL A 254 -0.56 3.37 0.43
CA VAL A 254 -1.64 2.86 -0.41
C VAL A 254 -2.95 3.36 0.16
N PHE A 255 -3.72 4.06 -0.67
CA PHE A 255 -4.92 4.78 -0.28
C PHE A 255 -6.17 4.21 -0.92
N LEU A 256 -7.30 4.51 -0.31
CA LEU A 256 -8.63 4.11 -0.75
C LEU A 256 -9.45 5.37 -1.02
N LYS A 257 -10.02 5.47 -2.23
CA LYS A 257 -10.88 6.59 -2.62
C LYS A 257 -12.16 6.13 -3.28
N TRP A 258 -13.30 6.68 -2.86
CA TRP A 258 -14.53 6.53 -3.62
C TRP A 258 -14.49 7.44 -4.84
N ASN A 259 -14.77 6.88 -6.01
CA ASN A 259 -14.96 7.67 -7.21
C ASN A 259 -16.47 7.81 -7.47
N PRO A 260 -17.10 8.96 -7.16
CA PRO A 260 -18.53 9.14 -7.34
C PRO A 260 -18.95 9.19 -8.82
N THR A 261 -17.99 9.49 -9.72
CA THR A 261 -18.24 9.63 -11.17
C THR A 261 -17.95 8.36 -11.96
N ALA A 262 -17.02 7.53 -11.49
CA ALA A 262 -16.83 6.20 -12.04
C ALA A 262 -17.86 5.25 -11.42
N LYS A 263 -18.47 4.40 -12.24
CA LYS A 263 -19.09 3.17 -11.71
C LYS A 263 -17.96 2.39 -11.06
N THR A 264 -17.81 2.46 -9.73
CA THR A 264 -16.84 1.64 -9.00
C THR A 264 -17.08 0.20 -9.42
N GLU A 265 -16.15 -0.36 -10.18
CA GLU A 265 -16.32 -1.69 -10.74
C GLU A 265 -16.34 -2.69 -9.58
N GLY A 266 -17.53 -3.19 -9.23
CA GLY A 266 -17.68 -4.09 -8.08
C GLY A 266 -18.07 -3.42 -6.76
N GLY A 267 -18.38 -2.11 -6.75
CA GLY A 267 -18.92 -1.43 -5.57
C GLY A 267 -17.92 -1.23 -4.43
N LEU A 268 -16.62 -1.17 -4.74
CA LEU A 268 -15.51 -1.00 -3.81
C LEU A 268 -14.71 0.26 -4.17
N PRO A 269 -14.01 0.90 -3.21
CA PRO A 269 -13.22 2.09 -3.48
C PRO A 269 -12.02 1.76 -4.36
N ASP A 270 -11.56 2.74 -5.15
CA ASP A 270 -10.32 2.60 -5.91
C ASP A 270 -9.14 2.47 -4.95
N VAL A 271 -8.22 1.56 -5.26
CA VAL A 271 -6.95 1.38 -4.55
C VAL A 271 -5.87 2.12 -5.32
N VAL A 272 -5.27 3.13 -4.70
CA VAL A 272 -4.28 3.99 -5.36
C VAL A 272 -2.96 4.03 -4.59
N ILE A 273 -1.84 3.91 -5.32
CA ILE A 273 -0.49 4.05 -4.77
C ILE A 273 -0.13 5.55 -4.75
N GLY A 274 0.39 6.04 -3.62
CA GLY A 274 0.82 7.43 -3.45
C GLY A 274 2.16 7.56 -2.71
N ASP A 275 2.54 8.79 -2.37
CA ASP A 275 3.86 9.16 -1.81
C ASP A 275 5.05 8.73 -2.69
N LEU A 276 5.18 9.41 -3.83
CA LEU A 276 6.26 9.19 -4.79
C LEU A 276 7.53 10.00 -4.48
N GLY A 277 7.65 10.54 -3.26
CA GLY A 277 8.81 11.35 -2.85
C GLY A 277 10.13 10.57 -2.89
N LEU A 278 10.06 9.25 -2.67
CA LEU A 278 11.18 8.34 -2.80
C LEU A 278 11.14 7.53 -4.11
N ALA A 279 10.16 7.68 -4.99
CA ALA A 279 10.16 6.93 -6.25
C ALA A 279 11.35 7.34 -7.14
N SER A 280 11.73 6.51 -8.10
CA SER A 280 12.75 6.85 -9.10
C SER A 280 12.53 6.08 -10.37
N TYR A 281 12.99 6.62 -11.50
CA TYR A 281 13.14 5.81 -12.72
C TYR A 281 14.08 4.64 -12.44
N ASP A 282 13.75 3.46 -12.96
CA ASP A 282 14.55 2.24 -12.85
C ASP A 282 15.74 2.27 -13.83
N ASP A 283 16.64 3.21 -13.59
CA ASP A 283 17.86 3.45 -14.34
C ASP A 283 19.00 3.93 -13.41
N HIS A 284 20.09 4.45 -13.98
CA HIS A 284 21.24 4.95 -13.24
C HIS A 284 20.95 6.09 -12.24
N THR A 285 19.75 6.70 -12.29
CA THR A 285 19.30 7.73 -11.34
C THR A 285 18.77 7.14 -10.02
N ASN A 286 18.35 5.87 -10.03
CA ASN A 286 17.92 5.16 -8.84
C ASN A 286 19.12 4.76 -7.97
N LYS A 287 19.59 5.70 -7.14
CA LYS A 287 20.78 5.55 -6.31
C LYS A 287 20.46 5.34 -4.83
N GLY A 288 21.27 4.50 -4.19
CA GLY A 288 21.28 4.23 -2.76
C GLY A 288 20.13 3.34 -2.29
N ALA A 289 20.19 2.97 -1.01
CA ALA A 289 19.09 2.34 -0.30
C ALA A 289 18.25 3.40 0.42
N VAL A 290 16.94 3.34 0.20
CA VAL A 290 15.94 4.22 0.83
C VAL A 290 14.68 3.42 1.15
N GLY A 291 13.80 4.01 1.94
CA GLY A 291 12.52 3.43 2.33
C GLY A 291 12.39 3.32 3.85
N THR A 292 11.31 2.68 4.29
CA THR A 292 11.02 2.44 5.69
C THR A 292 11.64 1.11 6.11
N ASN A 293 12.60 1.11 7.05
CA ASN A 293 13.42 -0.07 7.41
C ASN A 293 12.60 -1.37 7.58
N ILE A 294 11.47 -1.31 8.28
CA ILE A 294 10.62 -2.48 8.56
C ILE A 294 9.92 -3.07 7.33
N TYR A 295 9.86 -2.34 6.21
CA TYR A 295 9.30 -2.79 4.92
C TYR A 295 10.40 -3.10 3.89
N MET A 296 11.66 -2.82 4.21
CA MET A 296 12.75 -3.02 3.25
C MET A 296 12.96 -4.51 2.96
N PRO A 297 13.20 -4.87 1.70
CA PRO A 297 13.50 -6.25 1.36
C PRO A 297 14.92 -6.64 1.84
N PRO A 298 15.20 -7.94 2.04
CA PRO A 298 16.46 -8.42 2.59
C PRO A 298 17.71 -7.94 1.85
N GLU A 299 17.65 -7.80 0.53
CA GLU A 299 18.78 -7.31 -0.28
C GLU A 299 19.10 -5.84 -0.05
N VAL A 300 18.09 -5.01 0.27
CA VAL A 300 18.28 -3.59 0.59
C VAL A 300 18.89 -3.45 1.98
N LEU A 301 18.40 -4.23 2.96
CA LEU A 301 18.97 -4.27 4.32
C LEU A 301 20.44 -4.74 4.28
N SER A 302 20.71 -5.81 3.53
CA SER A 302 22.08 -6.31 3.36
C SER A 302 23.02 -5.27 2.73
N TYR A 303 22.51 -4.46 1.80
CA TYR A 303 23.27 -3.36 1.22
C TYR A 303 23.52 -2.24 2.23
N ILE A 304 22.54 -1.87 3.07
CA ILE A 304 22.73 -0.86 4.12
C ILE A 304 23.84 -1.29 5.08
N ASP A 305 23.83 -2.55 5.53
CA ASP A 305 24.88 -3.09 6.39
C ASP A 305 26.25 -3.07 5.70
N ALA A 306 26.30 -3.40 4.41
CA ALA A 306 27.51 -3.33 3.62
C ALA A 306 28.00 -1.89 3.42
N GLU A 307 27.12 -0.91 3.20
CA GLU A 307 27.46 0.51 3.03
C GLU A 307 28.14 1.07 4.29
N VAL A 308 27.67 0.67 5.49
CA VAL A 308 28.30 1.05 6.77
C VAL A 308 29.75 0.57 6.83
N LYS A 309 30.02 -0.65 6.39
CA LYS A 309 31.37 -1.24 6.37
C LYS A 309 32.23 -0.71 5.22
N TYR A 310 31.61 -0.38 4.10
CA TYR A 310 32.25 -0.01 2.84
C TYR A 310 31.65 1.30 2.29
N PRO A 311 32.06 2.47 2.79
CA PRO A 311 31.43 3.75 2.44
C PRO A 311 31.52 4.13 0.94
N HIS A 312 32.43 3.51 0.18
CA HIS A 312 32.54 3.70 -1.27
C HIS A 312 31.33 3.13 -2.03
N LEU A 313 30.54 2.24 -1.40
CA LEU A 313 29.29 1.73 -1.96
C LEU A 313 28.18 2.79 -1.95
N LYS A 314 28.33 3.91 -1.23
CA LYS A 314 27.28 4.91 -1.08
C LYS A 314 26.80 5.43 -2.43
N GLY A 315 25.48 5.36 -2.65
CA GLY A 315 24.87 5.86 -3.88
C GLY A 315 24.99 4.92 -5.08
N THR A 316 25.30 3.64 -4.86
CA THR A 316 25.19 2.58 -5.88
C THR A 316 23.79 2.58 -6.48
N ALA A 317 23.73 2.44 -7.81
CA ALA A 317 22.47 2.42 -8.53
C ALA A 317 21.81 1.02 -8.48
N GLY A 318 20.48 0.97 -8.55
CA GLY A 318 19.71 -0.27 -8.73
C GLY A 318 19.55 -1.15 -7.49
N ILE A 319 19.87 -0.63 -6.30
CA ILE A 319 19.71 -1.37 -5.03
C ILE A 319 18.24 -1.61 -4.71
N CYS A 320 17.44 -0.54 -4.67
CA CYS A 320 15.99 -0.67 -4.66
C CYS A 320 15.55 -1.05 -6.08
N SER A 321 14.71 -2.07 -6.24
CA SER A 321 14.35 -2.61 -7.56
C SER A 321 12.86 -2.87 -7.66
N LYS A 322 12.39 -3.19 -8.88
CA LYS A 322 11.01 -3.68 -9.10
C LYS A 322 10.70 -4.91 -8.24
N ALA A 323 11.67 -5.80 -8.05
CA ALA A 323 11.53 -6.95 -7.16
C ALA A 323 11.45 -6.53 -5.67
N GLY A 324 12.13 -5.45 -5.29
CA GLY A 324 11.98 -4.84 -3.96
C GLY A 324 10.58 -4.27 -3.72
N ASP A 325 9.99 -3.62 -4.73
CA ASP A 325 8.58 -3.19 -4.66
C ASP A 325 7.62 -4.38 -4.52
N MET A 326 7.89 -5.50 -5.20
CA MET A 326 7.09 -6.73 -5.08
C MET A 326 7.18 -7.33 -3.67
N TRP A 327 8.33 -7.21 -2.98
CA TRP A 327 8.41 -7.53 -1.56
C TRP A 327 7.52 -6.63 -0.72
N GLY A 328 7.59 -5.31 -0.92
CA GLY A 328 6.72 -4.35 -0.22
C GLY A 328 5.23 -4.64 -0.43
N PHE A 329 4.83 -5.06 -1.64
CA PHE A 329 3.48 -5.56 -1.91
C PHE A 329 3.15 -6.83 -1.10
N GLY A 330 4.07 -7.79 -1.05
CA GLY A 330 3.93 -8.99 -0.21
C GLY A 330 3.76 -8.67 1.27
N MET A 331 4.52 -7.70 1.80
CA MET A 331 4.40 -7.22 3.18
C MET A 331 3.00 -6.67 3.44
N ILE A 332 2.51 -5.77 2.58
CA ILE A 332 1.17 -5.18 2.71
C ILE A 332 0.09 -6.26 2.64
N LEU A 333 0.21 -7.21 1.70
CA LEU A 333 -0.76 -8.30 1.55
C LEU A 333 -0.77 -9.21 2.78
N TYR A 334 0.40 -9.57 3.34
CA TYR A 334 0.47 -10.32 4.59
C TYR A 334 -0.25 -9.59 5.72
N GLU A 335 0.05 -8.30 5.91
CA GLU A 335 -0.52 -7.51 7.01
C GLU A 335 -2.05 -7.33 6.87
N LEU A 336 -2.58 -7.28 5.65
CA LEU A 336 -4.02 -7.32 5.39
C LEU A 336 -4.66 -8.63 5.85
N LEU A 337 -4.00 -9.78 5.65
CA LEU A 337 -4.52 -11.09 6.07
C LEU A 337 -4.36 -11.32 7.58
N ALA A 338 -3.17 -11.01 8.11
CA ALA A 338 -2.79 -11.29 9.49
C ALA A 338 -3.32 -10.26 10.49
N LEU A 339 -3.54 -9.00 10.06
CA LEU A 339 -3.72 -7.82 10.93
C LEU A 339 -2.57 -7.62 11.92
N GLN A 340 -1.40 -8.10 11.52
CA GLN A 340 -0.15 -8.09 12.26
C GLN A 340 1.00 -8.00 11.26
N ARG A 341 2.12 -7.42 11.69
CA ARG A 341 3.31 -7.29 10.87
C ARG A 341 3.83 -8.66 10.45
N TYR A 342 4.35 -8.75 9.22
CA TYR A 342 5.18 -9.87 8.81
C TYR A 342 6.53 -9.83 9.52
N GLU A 343 6.74 -10.76 10.43
CA GLU A 343 8.02 -10.97 11.11
C GLU A 343 8.43 -12.42 10.88
N PRO A 344 9.35 -12.70 9.93
CA PRO A 344 9.69 -14.07 9.51
C PRO A 344 10.05 -15.01 10.65
N ASP A 345 10.62 -14.46 11.72
CA ASP A 345 11.18 -15.21 12.85
C ASP A 345 10.20 -15.33 14.05
N LEU A 346 9.01 -14.71 14.00
CA LEU A 346 8.03 -14.72 15.11
C LEU A 346 6.92 -15.80 14.99
N GLY A 347 7.14 -16.84 14.18
CA GLY A 347 6.39 -18.10 14.25
C GLY A 347 5.09 -18.21 13.43
N ASN A 348 4.51 -17.11 12.94
CA ASN A 348 3.34 -17.19 12.04
C ASN A 348 3.77 -17.42 10.59
N THR A 349 3.68 -18.67 10.13
CA THR A 349 3.99 -19.02 8.74
C THR A 349 3.01 -18.35 7.77
N ILE A 350 3.47 -18.09 6.55
CA ILE A 350 2.62 -17.56 5.47
C ILE A 350 1.41 -18.48 5.24
N GLN A 351 1.62 -19.80 5.30
CA GLN A 351 0.57 -20.82 5.18
C GLN A 351 -0.49 -20.68 6.28
N ALA A 352 -0.10 -20.58 7.55
CA ALA A 352 -1.03 -20.48 8.67
C ALA A 352 -1.88 -19.20 8.60
N VAL A 353 -1.26 -18.08 8.22
CA VAL A 353 -1.95 -16.80 8.01
C VAL A 353 -2.96 -16.90 6.87
N PHE A 354 -2.56 -17.53 5.76
CA PHE A 354 -3.45 -17.74 4.62
C PHE A 354 -4.65 -18.65 4.99
N ASP A 355 -4.41 -19.76 5.67
CA ASP A 355 -5.45 -20.72 6.05
C ASP A 355 -6.48 -20.10 7.02
N ALA A 356 -6.03 -19.21 7.91
CA ALA A 356 -6.89 -18.47 8.84
C ALA A 356 -7.60 -17.26 8.20
N SER A 357 -7.32 -16.94 6.94
CA SER A 357 -7.87 -15.75 6.26
C SER A 357 -9.20 -16.04 5.54
N THR A 358 -9.88 -14.98 5.12
CA THR A 358 -11.11 -15.06 4.31
C THR A 358 -10.86 -15.53 2.87
N VAL A 359 -9.60 -15.66 2.45
CA VAL A 359 -9.19 -16.04 1.09
C VAL A 359 -8.55 -17.43 1.01
N SER A 360 -8.67 -18.27 2.04
CA SER A 360 -8.05 -19.61 2.12
C SER A 360 -8.40 -20.57 0.95
N LYS A 361 -9.50 -20.31 0.23
CA LYS A 361 -9.90 -21.03 -0.99
C LYS A 361 -9.19 -20.57 -2.27
N HIS A 362 -8.47 -19.45 -2.24
CA HIS A 362 -7.79 -18.86 -3.40
C HIS A 362 -6.28 -19.12 -3.30
N LYS A 363 -5.86 -20.34 -3.65
CA LYS A 363 -4.45 -20.76 -3.58
C LYS A 363 -3.51 -19.86 -4.39
N GLU A 364 -4.03 -19.14 -5.38
CA GLU A 364 -3.27 -18.13 -6.14
C GLU A 364 -2.81 -16.95 -5.27
N ILE A 365 -3.53 -16.63 -4.18
CA ILE A 365 -3.12 -15.59 -3.22
C ILE A 365 -1.97 -16.09 -2.35
N LEU A 366 -2.03 -17.34 -1.89
CA LEU A 366 -0.94 -17.98 -1.14
C LEU A 366 0.34 -17.98 -1.98
N GLU A 367 0.26 -18.50 -3.22
CA GLU A 367 1.41 -18.56 -4.12
C GLU A 367 2.00 -17.17 -4.39
N LEU A 368 1.14 -16.17 -4.64
CA LEU A 368 1.58 -14.79 -4.83
C LEU A 368 2.31 -14.27 -3.58
N LEU A 369 1.76 -14.50 -2.39
CA LEU A 369 2.32 -14.02 -1.13
C LEU A 369 3.68 -14.66 -0.84
N GLU A 370 3.80 -15.98 -0.96
CA GLU A 370 5.05 -16.73 -0.80
C GLU A 370 6.13 -16.24 -1.76
N ARG A 371 5.78 -16.03 -3.03
CA ARG A 371 6.74 -15.57 -4.02
C ARG A 371 7.12 -14.11 -3.83
N CYS A 372 6.21 -13.23 -3.43
CA CYS A 372 6.54 -11.84 -3.11
C CYS A 372 7.50 -11.73 -1.92
N LEU A 373 7.30 -12.56 -0.90
CA LEU A 373 8.12 -12.62 0.31
C LEU A 373 9.31 -13.58 0.19
N ALA A 374 9.68 -13.99 -1.04
CA ALA A 374 10.90 -14.75 -1.26
C ALA A 374 12.13 -13.88 -0.91
N LYS A 375 13.04 -14.44 -0.10
CA LYS A 375 14.28 -13.76 0.31
C LYS A 375 15.13 -13.33 -0.88
N GLN A 376 15.19 -14.17 -1.91
CA GLN A 376 15.93 -13.91 -3.15
C GLN A 376 15.08 -13.07 -4.11
N PRO A 377 15.52 -11.88 -4.54
CA PRO A 377 14.71 -10.97 -5.36
C PRO A 377 14.31 -11.56 -6.72
N GLN A 378 15.14 -12.40 -7.33
CA GLN A 378 14.86 -13.04 -8.62
C GLN A 378 13.72 -14.06 -8.59
N LEU A 379 13.36 -14.57 -7.42
CA LEU A 379 12.24 -15.51 -7.27
C LEU A 379 10.88 -14.78 -7.22
N ARG A 380 10.91 -13.47 -6.94
CA ARG A 380 9.70 -12.64 -6.84
C ARG A 380 9.07 -12.45 -8.21
N PRO A 381 7.74 -12.47 -8.30
CA PRO A 381 7.06 -12.41 -9.58
C PRO A 381 7.18 -11.01 -10.18
N ARG A 382 7.23 -10.92 -11.51
CA ARG A 382 7.12 -9.64 -12.19
C ARG A 382 5.65 -9.22 -12.25
N ALA A 383 5.33 -8.00 -11.85
CA ALA A 383 3.96 -7.49 -11.91
C ALA A 383 3.36 -7.62 -13.32
N ASP A 384 4.16 -7.44 -14.38
CA ASP A 384 3.68 -7.58 -15.75
C ASP A 384 3.36 -9.01 -16.18
N LYS A 385 3.52 -10.01 -15.33
CA LYS A 385 3.13 -11.40 -15.57
C LYS A 385 1.89 -11.81 -14.78
N LEU A 386 1.41 -10.97 -13.87
CA LEU A 386 0.33 -11.31 -12.95
C LEU A 386 -1.08 -10.89 -13.40
N GLN A 387 -1.24 -10.25 -14.57
CA GLN A 387 -2.53 -9.69 -14.99
C GLN A 387 -3.63 -10.75 -15.23
N LYS A 388 -3.26 -12.00 -15.51
CA LYS A 388 -4.21 -13.12 -15.58
C LYS A 388 -4.92 -13.30 -14.24
N TYR A 389 -4.18 -13.26 -13.13
CA TYR A 389 -4.72 -13.31 -11.77
C TYR A 389 -5.57 -12.08 -11.45
N ALA A 390 -5.05 -10.88 -11.72
CA ALA A 390 -5.81 -9.64 -11.51
C ALA A 390 -7.16 -9.66 -12.25
N THR A 391 -7.17 -10.14 -13.50
CA THR A 391 -8.40 -10.28 -14.29
C THR A 391 -9.37 -11.29 -13.67
N ARG A 392 -8.87 -12.44 -13.20
CA ARG A 392 -9.69 -13.47 -12.53
C ARG A 392 -10.31 -12.94 -11.25
N PHE A 393 -9.53 -12.25 -10.42
CA PHE A 393 -10.00 -11.63 -9.18
C PHE A 393 -11.04 -10.54 -9.46
N ASN A 394 -10.79 -9.65 -10.43
CA ASN A 394 -11.76 -8.63 -10.84
C ASN A 394 -13.07 -9.25 -11.35
N LYS A 395 -13.02 -10.34 -12.13
CA LYS A 395 -14.23 -11.07 -12.55
C LYS A 395 -15.01 -11.62 -11.35
N ARG A 396 -14.33 -12.19 -10.36
CA ARG A 396 -14.95 -12.69 -9.11
C ARG A 396 -15.62 -11.56 -8.34
N VAL A 397 -14.94 -10.45 -8.12
CA VAL A 397 -15.48 -9.26 -7.42
C VAL A 397 -16.68 -8.67 -8.17
N LYS A 398 -16.59 -8.53 -9.50
CA LYS A 398 -17.73 -8.09 -10.34
C LYS A 398 -18.92 -9.04 -10.26
N SER A 399 -18.69 -10.35 -10.21
CA SER A 399 -19.76 -11.34 -10.06
C SER A 399 -20.41 -11.25 -8.68
N TRP A 400 -19.60 -11.20 -7.61
CA TRP A 400 -20.05 -11.00 -6.24
C TRP A 400 -20.95 -9.77 -6.12
N HIS A 401 -20.53 -8.63 -6.68
CA HIS A 401 -21.32 -7.41 -6.67
C HIS A 401 -22.62 -7.49 -7.51
N ARG A 402 -22.58 -8.12 -8.69
CA ARG A 402 -23.78 -8.32 -9.54
C ARG A 402 -24.83 -9.18 -8.84
N ASN A 403 -24.41 -10.10 -7.99
CA ASN A 403 -25.30 -10.93 -7.17
C ASN A 403 -25.90 -10.18 -5.96
N GLY A 404 -25.82 -8.85 -5.93
CA GLY A 404 -26.39 -8.01 -4.87
C GLY A 404 -25.54 -7.89 -3.61
N ASN A 405 -24.41 -8.59 -3.51
CA ASN A 405 -23.55 -8.52 -2.32
C ASN A 405 -22.86 -7.15 -2.20
N ARG A 406 -22.76 -6.64 -0.99
CA ARG A 406 -22.07 -5.39 -0.65
C ARG A 406 -21.26 -5.59 0.63
N LEU A 407 -20.20 -4.81 0.80
CA LEU A 407 -19.58 -4.66 2.10
C LEU A 407 -20.46 -3.77 2.95
N THR A 408 -20.62 -4.12 4.21
CA THR A 408 -21.38 -3.31 5.16
C THR A 408 -20.64 -2.01 5.44
N GLU A 409 -21.39 -0.95 5.76
CA GLU A 409 -20.81 0.36 5.99
C GLU A 409 -19.86 0.38 7.21
N ASP A 410 -20.10 -0.49 8.20
CA ASP A 410 -19.28 -0.60 9.41
C ASP A 410 -17.92 -1.27 9.19
N PHE A 411 -17.67 -1.84 8.00
CA PHE A 411 -16.35 -2.34 7.60
C PHE A 411 -15.35 -1.21 7.39
N TRP A 412 -15.80 -0.06 6.88
CA TRP A 412 -14.91 1.04 6.54
C TRP A 412 -14.55 1.84 7.80
N PRO A 413 -13.29 2.29 7.95
CA PRO A 413 -12.90 3.12 9.07
C PRO A 413 -13.74 4.39 9.16
N GLU A 414 -14.17 4.75 10.37
CA GLU A 414 -14.81 6.04 10.60
C GLU A 414 -13.81 7.18 10.39
N ALA A 415 -14.31 8.28 9.83
CA ALA A 415 -13.60 9.52 9.55
C ALA A 415 -12.62 10.00 10.65
N ALA A 416 -13.03 9.86 11.91
CA ALA A 416 -12.29 10.34 13.07
C ALA A 416 -11.63 9.22 13.88
N TYR A 417 -11.71 7.96 13.43
CA TYR A 417 -11.22 6.81 14.19
C TYR A 417 -9.76 6.99 14.64
N MET A 418 -8.90 7.44 13.72
CA MET A 418 -7.49 7.67 14.03
C MET A 418 -7.25 8.83 14.98
N ASP A 419 -8.02 9.91 14.85
CA ASP A 419 -7.95 11.03 15.79
C ASP A 419 -8.36 10.57 17.20
N GLN A 420 -9.39 9.73 17.31
CA GLN A 420 -9.85 9.17 18.57
C GLN A 420 -8.80 8.24 19.21
N VAL A 421 -8.22 7.31 18.45
CA VAL A 421 -7.17 6.39 18.94
C VAL A 421 -5.95 7.15 19.46
N MET A 422 -5.50 8.17 18.72
CA MET A 422 -4.33 8.97 19.12
C MET A 422 -4.62 9.86 20.33
N ASN A 423 -5.84 10.42 20.42
CA ASN A 423 -6.27 11.25 21.55
C ASN A 423 -6.56 10.45 22.82
N ALA A 424 -7.02 9.20 22.70
CA ALA A 424 -7.30 8.32 23.83
C ALA A 424 -6.03 7.87 24.59
N GLY A 425 -4.83 8.22 24.11
CA GLY A 425 -3.59 7.95 24.80
C GLY A 425 -3.26 6.46 24.90
N ASP A 426 -3.86 5.62 24.04
CA ASP A 426 -3.68 4.18 24.05
C ASP A 426 -2.31 3.81 23.46
N ARG A 427 -1.27 4.06 24.27
CA ARG A 427 0.15 3.88 23.94
C ARG A 427 0.55 2.43 23.67
N LYS A 428 -0.37 1.46 23.85
CA LYS A 428 -0.13 0.04 23.55
C LYS A 428 -0.22 -0.30 22.06
N HIS A 429 -0.84 0.56 21.24
CA HIS A 429 -0.96 0.33 19.79
C HIS A 429 -0.24 1.35 18.90
N THR A 430 0.42 2.36 19.49
CA THR A 430 0.86 3.57 18.75
C THR A 430 2.36 3.84 18.76
N MET A 431 3.20 2.91 19.23
CA MET A 431 4.66 3.03 19.06
C MET A 431 5.21 1.95 18.14
N LEU A 432 5.30 2.28 16.87
CA LEU A 432 6.29 1.69 15.98
C LEU A 432 7.32 2.79 15.67
N PRO A 433 8.53 2.72 16.26
CA PRO A 433 9.58 3.70 15.99
C PRO A 433 10.05 3.49 14.54
N GLY A 434 9.89 4.51 13.69
CA GLY A 434 10.38 4.39 12.31
C GLY A 434 9.82 5.37 11.29
N SER A 435 9.48 6.60 11.67
CA SER A 435 9.50 7.72 10.70
C SER A 435 10.89 8.38 10.62
N ASP A 436 11.90 7.79 11.26
CA ASP A 436 13.29 8.23 11.13
C ASP A 436 13.80 7.85 9.74
N MET A 437 13.58 8.77 8.81
CA MET A 437 14.33 8.88 7.57
C MET A 437 15.80 9.12 7.96
N PHE A 438 16.62 8.07 7.95
CA PHE A 438 18.08 8.25 8.01
C PHE A 438 18.56 8.87 6.70
N SER A 439 18.38 10.18 6.55
CA SER A 439 19.33 10.98 5.77
C SER A 439 20.46 11.33 6.74
N LEU A 440 21.54 10.54 6.73
CA LEU A 440 22.77 10.87 7.45
C LEU A 440 23.40 12.13 6.83
N ARG A 441 22.94 13.31 7.27
CA ARG A 441 23.72 14.54 7.21
C ARG A 441 24.41 14.72 8.55
N ARG A 442 25.75 14.65 8.51
CA ARG A 442 26.65 14.81 9.65
C ARG A 442 26.51 16.20 10.28
N HIS A 443 26.47 16.27 11.61
CA HIS A 443 27.12 17.33 12.36
C HIS A 443 27.99 16.70 13.46
N PRO A 444 29.26 17.12 13.61
CA PRO A 444 30.12 16.62 14.65
C PRO A 444 29.85 17.40 15.94
N GLY A 445 29.63 16.69 17.05
CA GLY A 445 29.81 17.27 18.37
C GLY A 445 28.70 16.97 19.37
N ARG A 446 29.11 16.24 20.40
CA ARG A 446 28.57 16.21 21.77
C ARG A 446 27.22 15.53 22.00
N THR A 447 27.31 14.29 22.46
CA THR A 447 26.52 13.83 23.62
C THR A 447 27.41 12.92 24.49
N GLY A 448 27.47 13.22 25.79
CA GLY A 448 28.25 12.49 26.78
C GLY A 448 27.64 11.14 27.16
N VAL A 449 28.50 10.16 27.41
CA VAL A 449 28.14 8.80 27.88
C VAL A 449 28.56 8.67 29.37
N PRO A 450 27.75 8.03 30.24
CA PRO A 450 28.08 7.84 31.65
C PRO A 450 29.33 6.99 31.89
N ARG A 451 30.05 7.32 32.98
CA ARG A 451 31.29 6.68 33.43
C ARG A 451 31.04 5.26 33.96
N ARG A 452 30.98 4.27 33.09
CA ARG A 452 31.35 2.85 33.33
C ARG A 452 31.16 2.15 32.00
N LEU A 453 32.25 1.91 31.27
CA LEU A 453 32.42 1.08 30.05
C LEU A 453 33.61 1.59 29.20
N ARG A 454 34.73 1.96 29.83
CA ARG A 454 35.87 2.56 29.10
C ARG A 454 36.86 1.58 28.46
N ASN A 455 36.80 0.28 28.74
CA ASN A 455 37.88 -0.62 28.33
C ASN A 455 37.41 -1.89 27.60
N LEU A 456 36.55 -1.79 26.57
CA LEU A 456 36.31 -2.88 25.62
C LEU A 456 36.14 -2.30 24.20
N SER A 457 36.71 -2.97 23.19
CA SER A 457 36.63 -2.55 21.78
C SER A 457 35.22 -2.76 21.22
N ASP A 458 34.83 -1.97 20.21
CA ASP A 458 33.43 -1.85 19.76
C ASP A 458 32.80 -3.16 19.22
N GLY A 459 33.61 -4.18 18.89
CA GLY A 459 33.12 -5.51 18.53
C GLY A 459 32.60 -6.34 19.72
N GLN A 460 33.06 -6.08 20.94
CA GLN A 460 32.64 -6.84 22.14
C GLN A 460 31.37 -6.28 22.80
N ARG A 461 30.99 -5.04 22.50
CA ARG A 461 29.77 -4.40 23.02
C ARG A 461 28.49 -5.00 22.41
N PHE A 462 28.54 -5.48 21.17
CA PHE A 462 27.39 -6.07 20.49
C PHE A 462 27.14 -7.52 20.94
N SER A 463 28.20 -8.29 21.20
CA SER A 463 28.10 -9.68 21.70
C SER A 463 27.56 -9.75 23.14
N SER A 464 27.98 -8.81 24.02
CA SER A 464 27.44 -8.70 25.38
C SER A 464 25.97 -8.29 25.43
N LEU A 465 25.50 -7.49 24.45
CA LEU A 465 24.09 -7.09 24.35
C LEU A 465 23.21 -8.26 23.88
N MET A 466 23.73 -9.10 22.97
CA MET A 466 23.04 -10.31 22.50
C MET A 466 23.02 -11.42 23.56
N GLN A 467 24.10 -11.63 24.32
CA GLN A 467 24.09 -12.60 25.44
C GLN A 467 23.21 -12.18 26.62
N SER A 468 22.99 -10.88 26.84
CA SER A 468 22.05 -10.38 27.86
C SER A 468 20.57 -10.61 27.47
N LEU A 469 20.27 -10.80 26.18
CA LEU A 469 18.93 -11.10 25.68
C LEU A 469 18.64 -12.61 25.62
N GLU A 470 19.67 -13.45 25.48
CA GLU A 470 19.55 -14.91 25.59
C GLU A 470 19.46 -15.40 27.06
N GLY A 471 19.95 -14.62 28.03
CA GLY A 471 19.86 -14.92 29.46
C GLY A 471 18.53 -14.58 30.15
N GLN A 472 17.55 -13.99 29.45
CA GLN A 472 16.23 -13.66 30.00
C GLN A 472 15.10 -14.63 29.58
N PHE A 473 15.46 -15.75 28.94
CA PHE A 473 14.53 -16.83 28.54
C PHE A 473 14.76 -18.15 29.30
N ALA A 474 15.15 -18.06 30.57
CA ALA A 474 15.19 -19.19 31.49
C ALA A 474 14.58 -18.83 32.84
N ASP A 475 13.34 -18.31 32.83
CA ASP A 475 12.56 -18.14 34.08
C ASP A 475 11.07 -17.98 33.79
N PHE A 476 10.46 -18.91 33.06
CA PHE A 476 8.99 -19.08 33.05
C PHE A 476 8.63 -20.51 32.62
N SER A 477 8.97 -21.48 33.48
CA SER A 477 8.31 -22.79 33.46
C SER A 477 8.17 -23.32 34.88
N GLY A 478 6.93 -23.38 35.36
CA GLY A 478 6.53 -24.30 36.41
C GLY A 478 6.11 -23.62 37.71
N HIS A 479 4.83 -23.23 37.79
CA HIS A 479 4.07 -23.24 39.04
C HIS A 479 2.61 -23.49 38.68
N TRP A 480 2.18 -24.76 38.73
CA TRP A 480 0.83 -25.25 39.10
C TRP A 480 0.84 -26.79 39.01
N ALA A 481 1.08 -27.47 40.14
CA ALA A 481 0.37 -28.69 40.56
C ALA A 481 0.98 -29.32 41.84
N ARG A 482 0.23 -29.15 42.94
CA ARG A 482 -0.17 -30.15 43.95
C ARG A 482 0.89 -30.93 44.75
N GLU A 483 0.90 -30.59 46.05
CA GLU A 483 0.79 -31.47 47.23
C GLU A 483 1.28 -32.94 47.15
N ARG A 484 2.25 -33.22 48.04
CA ARG A 484 2.72 -34.50 48.63
C ARG A 484 1.57 -35.38 49.21
N PRO A 485 1.82 -36.62 49.75
CA PRO A 485 3.10 -37.27 50.10
C PRO A 485 3.28 -38.78 49.79
N ALA A 486 4.55 -39.18 49.86
CA ALA A 486 5.15 -40.34 50.53
C ALA A 486 4.83 -41.80 50.14
N GLU A 487 5.94 -42.55 50.16
CA GLU A 487 6.13 -43.97 50.50
C GLU A 487 5.97 -45.04 49.40
N GLU A 488 7.04 -45.84 49.35
CA GLU A 488 7.34 -47.12 48.67
C GLU A 488 7.56 -47.15 47.15
#